data_AF-A0A4V2MK03-F1
#
_entry.id   AF-A0A4V2MK03-F1
#
_cell.length_a   1.000
_cell.length_b   1.000
_cell.length_c   1.000
_cell.angle_alpha   90.00
_cell.angle_beta   90.00
_cell.angle_gamma   90.00
#
_symmetry.space_group_name_H-M   'P 1'
#
loop_
_entity.id
_entity.type
_entity.pdbx_description
1 polymer ?
#
loop_
_entity_poly.entity_id
_entity_poly.type
_entity_poly.pdbx_seq_one_letter_code
_entity_poly.pdbx_strand_id
1 'polypeptide(L)'
;MSSLFRFCLIILFFCASCKKPDKISFVTGGFEGAFQKAKLLNKKVFVFVTDSACNRCNDFLDFLNKQKVTVDVLKRDYVCYKADLKNINDQKFIQLIKCPSYPFPYFFDSNGKLLAFGFPNSKIYDITDLSKITLDNFNFRELYNLSINQEQYKTLITMNLNAYLKYYYATDLEDIKESYEIFYQSLSIAAYPFNIYYSKLNLNMEKQRKKKLDDKIANLNITSSDQFIYQEILKNLNIKNVGRKQLEINEELAITPNFEKVKINLNSRETFTFYVKNLTSNPLAIEHIDQDCTCLSFKWNKKPIMPNKYGQIKVTYHSNELGQFEKNIFVHTTSAKSPMYTLKIKGETI
;
A
#
# COMPACT_ATOMS: atom_id res chain seq x y z
N MET A 1 7.02 -81.28 7.38
CA MET A 1 7.00 -81.21 5.89
C MET A 1 5.54 -80.96 5.53
N SER A 2 5.08 -79.89 4.90
CA SER A 2 5.65 -79.04 3.85
C SER A 2 5.00 -77.64 3.86
N SER A 3 5.83 -76.66 3.51
CA SER A 3 5.53 -75.26 3.22
C SER A 3 4.39 -75.06 2.21
N LEU A 4 3.55 -74.04 2.43
CA LEU A 4 2.84 -73.33 1.36
C LEU A 4 2.73 -71.84 1.75
N PHE A 5 3.77 -71.10 1.40
CA PHE A 5 3.83 -69.64 1.39
C PHE A 5 2.73 -69.09 0.46
N ARG A 6 1.73 -68.41 1.02
CA ARG A 6 0.82 -67.54 0.26
C ARG A 6 1.35 -66.11 0.35
N PHE A 7 1.96 -65.65 -0.74
CA PHE A 7 2.29 -64.25 -0.98
C PHE A 7 0.97 -63.48 -1.16
N CYS A 8 0.59 -62.69 -0.16
CA CYS A 8 -0.52 -61.74 -0.28
C CYS A 8 0.05 -60.46 -0.90
N LEU A 9 -0.20 -60.25 -2.20
CA LEU A 9 0.18 -59.05 -2.93
C LEU A 9 -0.70 -57.88 -2.44
N ILE A 10 -0.18 -57.06 -1.52
CA ILE A 10 -0.83 -55.82 -1.09
C ILE A 10 -0.70 -54.81 -2.23
N ILE A 11 -1.75 -54.69 -3.03
CA ILE A 11 -1.89 -53.61 -4.02
C ILE A 11 -2.16 -52.33 -3.23
N LEU A 12 -1.10 -51.55 -2.99
CA LEU A 12 -1.17 -50.18 -2.51
C LEU A 12 -1.85 -49.32 -3.58
N PHE A 13 -3.16 -49.11 -3.41
CA PHE A 13 -3.90 -48.06 -4.11
C PHE A 13 -3.31 -46.71 -3.68
N PHE A 14 -2.39 -46.18 -4.47
CA PHE A 14 -2.06 -44.76 -4.45
C PHE A 14 -3.29 -44.00 -4.94
N CYS A 15 -4.20 -43.69 -4.02
CA CYS A 15 -5.14 -42.60 -4.20
C CYS A 15 -4.31 -41.33 -4.33
N ALA A 16 -3.96 -40.96 -5.55
CA ALA A 16 -3.56 -39.61 -5.91
C ALA A 16 -4.76 -38.70 -5.64
N SER A 17 -4.97 -38.39 -4.35
CA SER A 17 -5.86 -37.33 -3.93
C SER A 17 -5.34 -36.08 -4.61
N CYS A 18 -6.10 -35.53 -5.55
CA CYS A 18 -5.91 -34.20 -6.07
C CYS A 18 -5.92 -33.23 -4.88
N LYS A 19 -4.75 -33.00 -4.25
CA LYS A 19 -4.59 -32.00 -3.20
C LYS A 19 -4.98 -30.68 -3.85
N LYS A 20 -6.08 -30.08 -3.39
CA LYS A 20 -6.42 -28.69 -3.74
C LYS A 20 -5.14 -27.87 -3.54
N PRO A 21 -4.81 -26.94 -4.46
CA PRO A 21 -3.62 -26.12 -4.32
C PRO A 21 -3.64 -25.49 -2.94
N ASP A 22 -2.55 -25.71 -2.22
CA ASP A 22 -2.37 -25.21 -0.87
C ASP A 22 -2.50 -23.69 -0.91
N LYS A 23 -3.39 -23.12 -0.09
CA LYS A 23 -3.59 -21.67 -0.02
C LYS A 23 -2.76 -21.06 1.12
N ILE A 24 -2.50 -19.77 1.04
CA ILE A 24 -1.94 -18.98 2.14
C ILE A 24 -2.90 -19.03 3.32
N SER A 25 -2.38 -19.35 4.50
CA SER A 25 -3.13 -19.39 5.76
C SER A 25 -2.79 -18.17 6.59
N PHE A 26 -3.81 -17.43 7.03
CA PHE A 26 -3.64 -16.25 7.87
C PHE A 26 -4.00 -16.57 9.32
N VAL A 27 -3.18 -16.11 10.26
CA VAL A 27 -3.46 -16.26 11.68
C VAL A 27 -4.56 -15.30 12.14
N THR A 28 -5.32 -15.72 13.14
CA THR A 28 -6.32 -14.91 13.84
C THR A 28 -5.74 -14.36 15.14
N GLY A 29 -6.37 -13.33 15.74
CA GLY A 29 -5.97 -12.79 17.04
C GLY A 29 -5.11 -11.51 16.98
N GLY A 30 -5.27 -10.70 15.93
CA GLY A 30 -4.59 -9.41 15.79
C GLY A 30 -3.14 -9.53 15.30
N PHE A 31 -2.53 -8.37 15.02
CA PHE A 31 -1.15 -8.34 14.56
C PHE A 31 -0.17 -8.60 15.70
N GLU A 32 -0.52 -8.22 16.93
CA GLU A 32 0.27 -8.44 18.14
C GLU A 32 0.56 -9.93 18.32
N GLY A 33 -0.49 -10.75 18.29
CA GLY A 33 -0.39 -12.21 18.34
C GLY A 33 0.39 -12.80 17.16
N ALA A 34 0.29 -12.20 15.97
CA ALA A 34 1.08 -12.63 14.82
C ALA A 34 2.59 -12.42 15.04
N PHE A 35 3.00 -11.25 15.55
CA PHE A 35 4.40 -10.95 15.87
C PHE A 35 4.91 -11.80 17.04
N GLN A 36 4.12 -11.99 18.09
CA GLN A 36 4.49 -12.89 19.20
C GLN A 36 4.70 -14.32 18.71
N LYS A 37 3.77 -14.85 17.90
CA LYS A 37 3.89 -16.18 17.30
C LYS A 37 5.10 -16.30 16.39
N ALA A 38 5.39 -15.27 15.60
CA ALA A 38 6.55 -15.24 14.72
C ALA A 38 7.86 -15.31 15.50
N LYS A 39 7.97 -14.57 16.62
CA LYS A 39 9.11 -14.64 17.54
C LYS A 39 9.29 -16.04 18.14
N LEU A 40 8.21 -16.67 18.61
CA LEU A 40 8.24 -18.03 19.16
C LEU A 40 8.66 -19.09 18.13
N LEU A 41 8.22 -18.95 16.88
CA LEU A 41 8.50 -19.89 15.81
C LEU A 41 9.79 -19.57 15.04
N ASN A 42 10.50 -18.50 15.40
CA ASN A 42 11.63 -17.95 14.64
C ASN A 42 11.29 -17.75 13.14
N LYS A 43 10.10 -17.20 12.87
CA LYS A 43 9.59 -16.90 11.54
C LYS A 43 9.51 -15.39 11.32
N LYS A 44 9.54 -14.98 10.06
CA LYS A 44 9.23 -13.61 9.63
C LYS A 44 7.72 -13.36 9.71
N VAL A 45 7.28 -12.11 9.55
CA VAL A 45 5.86 -11.76 9.45
C VAL A 45 5.54 -11.23 8.07
N PHE A 46 4.55 -11.83 7.41
CA PHE A 46 3.97 -11.31 6.18
C PHE A 46 2.62 -10.70 6.54
N VAL A 47 2.44 -9.42 6.22
CA VAL A 47 1.15 -8.77 6.41
C VAL A 47 0.54 -8.44 5.06
N PHE A 48 -0.64 -8.99 4.81
CA PHE A 48 -1.47 -8.66 3.67
C PHE A 48 -2.51 -7.63 4.07
N VAL A 49 -2.32 -6.38 3.65
CA VAL A 49 -3.28 -5.30 3.91
C VAL A 49 -4.31 -5.28 2.81
N THR A 50 -5.59 -5.31 3.18
CA THR A 50 -6.71 -5.56 2.26
C THR A 50 -7.96 -4.79 2.64
N ASP A 51 -8.88 -4.67 1.70
CA ASP A 51 -10.28 -4.35 1.95
C ASP A 51 -11.12 -5.52 1.41
N SER A 52 -11.85 -6.22 2.29
CA SER A 52 -12.67 -7.37 1.87
C SER A 52 -13.76 -7.03 0.85
N ALA A 53 -14.19 -5.76 0.76
CA ALA A 53 -15.12 -5.30 -0.27
C ALA A 53 -14.43 -4.98 -1.62
N CYS A 54 -13.10 -5.11 -1.70
CA CYS A 54 -12.32 -4.74 -2.87
C CYS A 54 -11.98 -5.97 -3.74
N ASN A 55 -12.64 -6.07 -4.90
CA ASN A 55 -12.36 -7.12 -5.90
C ASN A 55 -10.87 -7.23 -6.25
N ARG A 56 -10.13 -6.10 -6.37
CA ARG A 56 -8.69 -6.11 -6.66
C ARG A 56 -7.88 -6.78 -5.55
N CYS A 57 -8.29 -6.64 -4.29
CA CYS A 57 -7.64 -7.32 -3.19
C CYS A 57 -7.87 -8.83 -3.27
N ASN A 58 -9.08 -9.25 -3.60
CA ASN A 58 -9.42 -10.66 -3.81
C ASN A 58 -8.65 -11.24 -5.00
N ASP A 59 -8.64 -10.55 -6.14
CA ASP A 59 -7.92 -10.95 -7.36
C ASP A 59 -6.42 -11.10 -7.09
N PHE A 60 -5.83 -10.19 -6.31
CA PHE A 60 -4.42 -10.25 -5.95
C PHE A 60 -4.13 -11.42 -5.00
N LEU A 61 -4.97 -11.66 -4.00
CA LEU A 61 -4.81 -12.81 -3.12
C LEU A 61 -4.94 -14.13 -3.89
N ASP A 62 -5.88 -14.21 -4.83
CA ASP A 62 -6.03 -15.35 -5.73
C ASP A 62 -4.82 -15.53 -6.65
N PHE A 63 -4.25 -14.44 -7.13
CA PHE A 63 -2.99 -14.46 -7.87
C PHE A 63 -1.84 -15.04 -7.02
N LEU A 64 -1.66 -14.59 -5.76
CA LEU A 64 -0.65 -15.16 -4.87
C LEU A 64 -0.88 -16.65 -4.60
N ASN A 65 -2.12 -17.07 -4.38
CA ASN A 65 -2.47 -18.48 -4.14
C ASN A 65 -2.22 -19.39 -5.35
N LYS A 66 -2.18 -18.84 -6.57
CA LYS A 66 -1.84 -19.59 -7.79
C LYS A 66 -0.34 -19.81 -7.95
N GLN A 67 0.49 -19.03 -7.24
CA GLN A 67 1.95 -19.14 -7.30
C GLN A 67 2.45 -20.12 -6.24
N LYS A 68 2.72 -21.38 -6.64
CA LYS A 68 3.21 -22.42 -5.72
C LYS A 68 4.43 -21.98 -4.90
N VAL A 69 5.43 -21.38 -5.54
CA VAL A 69 6.65 -20.90 -4.87
C VAL A 69 6.33 -19.87 -3.79
N THR A 70 5.46 -18.90 -4.09
CA THR A 70 5.01 -17.89 -3.13
C THR A 70 4.31 -18.52 -1.93
N VAL A 71 3.39 -19.47 -2.17
CA VAL A 71 2.71 -20.17 -1.06
C VAL A 71 3.70 -20.95 -0.21
N ASP A 72 4.60 -21.72 -0.83
CA ASP A 72 5.56 -22.57 -0.12
C ASP A 72 6.49 -21.72 0.77
N VAL A 73 7.00 -20.60 0.26
CA VAL A 73 7.83 -19.67 1.03
C VAL A 73 7.05 -19.02 2.17
N LEU A 74 5.84 -18.52 1.91
CA LEU A 74 5.01 -17.90 2.98
C LEU A 74 4.70 -18.90 4.10
N LYS A 75 4.36 -20.14 3.77
CA LYS A 75 4.08 -21.18 4.77
C LYS A 75 5.33 -21.56 5.57
N ARG A 76 6.47 -21.71 4.89
CA ARG A 76 7.72 -22.15 5.52
C ARG A 76 8.28 -21.06 6.42
N ASP A 77 8.42 -19.84 5.89
CA ASP A 77 9.28 -18.80 6.49
C ASP A 77 8.50 -17.71 7.23
N TYR A 78 7.18 -17.62 7.01
CA TYR A 78 6.37 -16.52 7.54
C TYR A 78 5.23 -17.00 8.45
N VAL A 79 4.91 -16.16 9.43
CA VAL A 79 3.57 -16.07 10.00
C VAL A 79 2.82 -15.04 9.16
N CYS A 80 1.75 -15.47 8.48
CA CYS A 80 0.95 -14.58 7.64
C CYS A 80 -0.20 -14.00 8.46
N TYR A 81 -0.35 -12.69 8.40
CA TYR A 81 -1.45 -11.94 9.00
C TYR A 81 -2.18 -11.13 7.92
N LYS A 82 -3.51 -11.02 8.06
CA LYS A 82 -4.34 -10.25 7.13
C LYS A 82 -4.88 -9.06 7.89
N ALA A 83 -4.52 -7.85 7.45
CA ALA A 83 -5.02 -6.61 8.02
C ALA A 83 -6.16 -6.08 7.14
N ASP A 84 -7.41 -6.32 7.52
CA ASP A 84 -8.59 -5.91 6.76
C ASP A 84 -9.14 -4.56 7.22
N LEU A 85 -9.21 -3.58 6.32
CA LEU A 85 -9.73 -2.24 6.59
C LEU A 85 -11.14 -2.22 7.20
N LYS A 86 -11.97 -3.22 6.86
CA LYS A 86 -13.34 -3.35 7.40
C LYS A 86 -13.38 -3.93 8.80
N ASN A 87 -12.31 -4.58 9.24
CA ASN A 87 -12.20 -5.13 10.59
C ASN A 87 -11.61 -4.08 11.53
N ILE A 88 -12.41 -3.63 12.49
CA ILE A 88 -12.02 -2.62 13.49
C ILE A 88 -10.73 -2.99 14.23
N ASN A 89 -10.50 -4.28 14.47
CA ASN A 89 -9.31 -4.76 15.17
C ASN A 89 -8.03 -4.63 14.31
N ASP A 90 -8.18 -4.66 12.99
CA ASP A 90 -7.05 -4.63 12.05
C ASP A 90 -6.71 -3.19 11.64
N GLN A 91 -7.65 -2.25 11.79
CA GLN A 91 -7.46 -0.84 11.46
C GLN A 91 -6.26 -0.22 12.18
N LYS A 92 -5.97 -0.67 13.40
CA LYS A 92 -4.83 -0.16 14.16
C LYS A 92 -3.50 -0.47 13.50
N PHE A 93 -3.34 -1.65 12.90
CA PHE A 93 -2.14 -1.97 12.14
C PHE A 93 -2.03 -1.07 10.91
N ILE A 94 -3.14 -0.86 10.19
CA ILE A 94 -3.22 0.00 9.00
C ILE A 94 -2.84 1.45 9.33
N GLN A 95 -3.35 1.96 10.45
CA GLN A 95 -2.99 3.25 11.01
C GLN A 95 -1.49 3.29 11.37
N LEU A 96 -0.96 2.25 12.03
CA LEU A 96 0.44 2.18 12.41
C LEU A 96 1.36 2.30 11.19
N ILE A 97 1.09 1.57 10.11
CA ILE A 97 1.92 1.61 8.90
C ILE A 97 1.63 2.81 7.99
N LYS A 98 0.62 3.64 8.26
CA LYS A 98 0.12 4.68 7.34
C LYS A 98 -0.09 4.12 5.92
N CYS A 99 -0.83 3.01 5.81
CA CYS A 99 -1.04 2.36 4.51
C CYS A 99 -1.91 3.24 3.60
N PRO A 100 -1.44 3.64 2.40
CA PRO A 100 -2.18 4.57 1.56
C PRO A 100 -3.08 3.87 0.52
N SER A 101 -2.93 2.55 0.34
CA SER A 101 -3.59 1.81 -0.73
C SER A 101 -3.70 0.32 -0.41
N TYR A 102 -4.63 -0.36 -1.07
CA TYR A 102 -4.90 -1.80 -0.90
C TYR A 102 -5.22 -2.44 -2.26
N PRO A 103 -4.81 -3.69 -2.54
CA PRO A 103 -4.04 -4.57 -1.66
C PRO A 103 -2.59 -4.10 -1.52
N PHE A 104 -1.97 -4.33 -0.36
CA PHE A 104 -0.57 -3.94 -0.16
C PHE A 104 0.16 -4.89 0.79
N PRO A 105 1.26 -5.52 0.36
CA PRO A 105 2.01 -6.46 1.20
C PRO A 105 3.15 -5.78 1.94
N TYR A 106 3.40 -6.25 3.17
CA TYR A 106 4.51 -5.84 4.02
C TYR A 106 5.23 -7.07 4.58
N PHE A 107 6.55 -6.96 4.72
CA PHE A 107 7.42 -8.05 5.19
C PHE A 107 8.25 -7.57 6.36
N PHE A 108 8.11 -8.22 7.50
CA PHE A 108 8.86 -7.91 8.71
C PHE A 108 9.70 -9.11 9.15
N ASP A 109 10.77 -8.86 9.89
CA ASP A 109 11.38 -9.92 10.70
C ASP A 109 10.56 -10.20 11.98
N SER A 110 10.99 -11.18 12.76
CA SER A 110 10.36 -11.57 14.02
C SER A 110 10.43 -10.49 15.11
N ASN A 111 11.30 -9.49 14.96
CA ASN A 111 11.51 -8.39 15.91
C ASN A 111 10.83 -7.09 15.47
N GLY A 112 9.96 -7.15 14.44
CA GLY A 112 9.20 -6.00 13.97
C GLY A 112 9.97 -5.06 13.02
N LYS A 113 11.18 -5.43 12.55
CA LYS A 113 11.88 -4.64 11.54
C LYS A 113 11.20 -4.78 10.19
N LEU A 114 10.78 -3.65 9.59
CA LEU A 114 10.24 -3.65 8.23
C LEU A 114 11.36 -3.92 7.21
N LEU A 115 11.32 -5.08 6.56
CA LEU A 115 12.31 -5.53 5.59
C LEU A 115 11.99 -4.99 4.18
N ALA A 116 10.74 -5.13 3.76
CA ALA A 116 10.26 -4.72 2.45
C ALA A 116 8.75 -4.43 2.47
N PHE A 117 8.31 -3.62 1.53
CA PHE A 117 6.91 -3.28 1.32
C PHE A 117 6.69 -2.89 -0.14
N GLY A 118 5.48 -3.07 -0.64
CA GLY A 118 5.13 -2.72 -2.02
C GLY A 118 5.14 -3.91 -2.96
N PHE A 119 5.28 -3.61 -4.25
CA PHE A 119 5.12 -4.60 -5.30
C PHE A 119 6.50 -5.03 -5.83
N PRO A 120 6.62 -6.21 -6.45
CA PRO A 120 7.82 -6.59 -7.17
C PRO A 120 8.11 -5.57 -8.28
N ASN A 121 9.38 -5.26 -8.50
CA ASN A 121 9.85 -4.53 -9.68
C ASN A 121 9.79 -5.37 -10.98
N SER A 122 9.18 -6.55 -10.93
CA SER A 122 9.11 -7.53 -12.01
C SER A 122 7.66 -7.90 -12.33
N LYS A 123 7.39 -8.41 -13.54
CA LYS A 123 6.06 -8.91 -13.96
C LYS A 123 5.54 -10.08 -13.10
N ILE A 124 6.38 -10.63 -12.21
CA ILE A 124 6.07 -11.74 -11.32
C ILE A 124 6.31 -11.31 -9.87
N TYR A 125 5.34 -11.56 -9.00
CA TYR A 125 5.50 -11.45 -7.55
C TYR A 125 6.37 -12.60 -7.05
N ASP A 126 7.61 -12.28 -6.69
CA ASP A 126 8.62 -13.21 -6.21
C ASP A 126 9.12 -12.74 -4.84
N ILE A 127 8.76 -13.51 -3.81
CA ILE A 127 9.10 -13.19 -2.42
C ILE A 127 10.37 -13.91 -1.94
N THR A 128 11.01 -14.71 -2.80
CA THR A 128 12.29 -15.36 -2.47
C THR A 128 13.42 -14.34 -2.33
N ASP A 129 13.26 -13.18 -2.94
CA ASP A 129 14.20 -12.07 -2.93
C ASP A 129 13.48 -10.75 -2.61
N LEU A 130 13.49 -10.37 -1.33
CA LEU A 130 12.86 -9.14 -0.86
C LEU A 130 13.50 -7.87 -1.42
N SER A 131 14.72 -7.91 -1.98
CA SER A 131 15.34 -6.74 -2.60
C SER A 131 14.59 -6.28 -3.86
N LYS A 132 13.79 -7.19 -4.46
CA LYS A 132 12.94 -6.90 -5.61
C LYS A 132 11.57 -6.35 -5.23
N ILE A 133 11.20 -6.35 -3.95
CA ILE A 133 9.94 -5.82 -3.45
C ILE A 133 10.15 -4.35 -3.08
N THR A 134 9.73 -3.44 -3.96
CA THR A 134 9.90 -2.00 -3.74
C THR A 134 8.67 -1.22 -4.20
N LEU A 135 8.60 0.04 -3.79
CA LEU A 135 7.73 1.03 -4.41
C LEU A 135 8.63 2.02 -5.14
N ASP A 136 8.25 2.55 -6.29
CA ASP A 136 9.05 3.62 -6.87
C ASP A 136 8.94 4.90 -6.01
N ASN A 137 9.99 5.72 -6.02
CA ASN A 137 10.10 6.91 -5.17
C ASN A 137 9.05 7.99 -5.48
N PHE A 138 8.47 7.97 -6.67
CA PHE A 138 7.41 8.91 -7.04
C PHE A 138 6.10 8.48 -6.38
N ASN A 139 5.67 7.25 -6.61
CA ASN A 139 4.46 6.69 -5.97
C ASN A 139 4.59 6.66 -4.44
N PHE A 140 5.78 6.42 -3.89
CA PHE A 140 5.98 6.55 -2.46
C PHE A 140 5.65 7.96 -1.95
N ARG A 141 6.20 9.00 -2.56
CA ARG A 141 5.96 10.40 -2.15
C ARG A 141 4.50 10.78 -2.29
N GLU A 142 3.89 10.45 -3.43
CA GLU A 142 2.50 10.80 -3.72
C GLU A 142 1.51 10.07 -2.79
N LEU A 143 1.70 8.78 -2.57
CA LEU A 143 0.75 7.97 -1.81
C LEU A 143 0.89 8.19 -0.30
N TYR A 144 2.13 8.23 0.21
CA TYR A 144 2.36 8.35 1.64
C TYR A 144 2.31 9.80 2.12
N ASN A 145 2.59 10.77 1.25
CA ASN A 145 2.61 12.19 1.62
C ASN A 145 3.46 12.45 2.89
N LEU A 146 4.60 11.78 2.96
CA LEU A 146 5.62 11.99 3.99
C LEU A 146 6.86 12.54 3.30
N SER A 147 7.43 13.62 3.83
CA SER A 147 8.66 14.24 3.32
C SER A 147 9.92 13.44 3.69
N ILE A 148 9.89 12.13 3.45
CA ILE A 148 10.96 11.17 3.76
C ILE A 148 11.21 10.23 2.58
N ASN A 149 12.28 9.45 2.63
CA ASN A 149 12.52 8.35 1.71
C ASN A 149 12.02 7.00 2.28
N GLN A 150 12.11 5.93 1.47
CA GLN A 150 11.62 4.61 1.85
C GLN A 150 12.39 3.95 2.99
N GLU A 151 13.70 4.19 3.13
CA GLU A 151 14.51 3.64 4.23
C GLU A 151 14.19 4.33 5.56
N GLN A 152 13.97 5.65 5.52
CA GLN A 152 13.43 6.41 6.65
C GLN A 152 12.04 5.91 7.03
N TYR A 153 11.18 5.60 6.06
CA TYR A 153 9.88 5.01 6.33
C TYR A 153 9.96 3.61 6.97
N LYS A 154 10.85 2.73 6.48
CA LYS A 154 11.11 1.43 7.14
C LYS A 154 11.54 1.60 8.59
N THR A 155 12.42 2.57 8.84
CA THR A 155 12.89 2.91 10.20
C THR A 155 11.73 3.42 11.06
N LEU A 156 10.93 4.36 10.54
CA LEU A 156 9.75 4.91 11.21
C LEU A 156 8.75 3.81 11.61
N ILE A 157 8.38 2.94 10.66
CA ILE A 157 7.42 1.86 10.92
C ILE A 157 7.98 0.83 11.90
N THR A 158 9.27 0.50 11.81
CA THR A 158 9.94 -0.38 12.77
C THR A 158 9.87 0.20 14.18
N MET A 159 10.19 1.49 14.35
CA MET A 159 10.11 2.17 15.65
C MET A 159 8.67 2.14 16.19
N ASN A 160 7.69 2.50 15.37
CA ASN A 160 6.30 2.60 15.80
C ASN A 160 5.68 1.23 16.13
N LEU A 161 6.03 0.18 15.37
CA LEU A 161 5.61 -1.18 15.66
C LEU A 161 6.20 -1.66 16.98
N ASN A 162 7.50 -1.46 17.19
CA ASN A 162 8.17 -1.91 18.41
C ASN A 162 7.69 -1.15 19.64
N ALA A 163 7.49 0.16 19.52
CA ALA A 163 6.86 0.96 20.58
C ALA A 163 5.45 0.44 20.91
N TYR A 164 4.63 0.19 19.88
CA TYR A 164 3.28 -0.31 20.08
C TYR A 164 3.25 -1.69 20.74
N LEU A 165 4.06 -2.65 20.27
CA LEU A 165 4.12 -4.00 20.87
C LEU A 165 4.63 -3.92 22.30
N LYS A 166 5.60 -3.05 22.59
CA LYS A 166 6.10 -2.81 23.94
C LYS A 166 5.01 -2.26 24.85
N TYR A 167 4.24 -1.27 24.40
CA TYR A 167 3.08 -0.77 25.12
C TYR A 167 2.01 -1.84 25.35
N TYR A 168 1.71 -2.64 24.34
CA TYR A 168 0.65 -3.66 24.39
C TYR A 168 0.95 -4.78 25.39
N TYR A 169 2.22 -5.20 25.46
CA TYR A 169 2.67 -6.28 26.35
C TYR A 169 3.26 -5.78 27.68
N ALA A 170 3.25 -4.47 27.94
CA ALA A 170 3.86 -3.90 29.13
C ALA A 170 3.24 -4.48 30.41
N THR A 171 4.09 -4.99 31.30
CA THR A 171 3.68 -5.43 32.64
C THR A 171 4.00 -4.42 33.73
N ASP A 172 4.76 -3.38 33.40
CA ASP A 172 5.16 -2.31 34.31
C ASP A 172 5.13 -0.93 33.64
N LEU A 173 5.29 0.10 34.46
CA LEU A 173 5.27 1.50 34.02
C LEU A 173 6.51 1.89 33.22
N GLU A 174 7.63 1.18 33.35
CA GLU A 174 8.87 1.52 32.65
C GLU A 174 8.76 1.17 31.17
N ASP A 175 8.21 0.00 30.85
CA ASP A 175 7.93 -0.40 29.47
C ASP A 175 6.98 0.59 28.77
N ILE A 176 5.97 1.10 29.49
CA ILE A 176 5.03 2.11 28.99
C ILE A 176 5.77 3.43 28.69
N LYS A 177 6.63 3.90 29.61
CA LYS A 177 7.42 5.13 29.39
C LYS A 177 8.37 5.00 28.21
N GLU A 178 9.08 3.88 28.10
CA GLU A 178 9.99 3.62 26.99
C GLU A 178 9.26 3.60 25.65
N SER A 179 8.08 2.96 25.60
CA SER A 179 7.22 3.00 24.41
C SER A 179 6.90 4.45 24.01
N TYR A 180 6.44 5.28 24.94
CA TYR A 180 6.13 6.68 24.64
C TYR A 180 7.36 7.47 24.18
N GLU A 181 8.54 7.18 24.72
CA GLU A 181 9.79 7.80 24.27
C GLU A 181 10.11 7.41 22.82
N ILE A 182 9.95 6.13 22.46
CA ILE A 182 10.19 5.67 21.07
C ILE A 182 9.20 6.34 20.11
N PHE A 183 7.91 6.45 20.47
CA PHE A 183 6.94 7.19 19.67
C PHE A 183 7.34 8.65 19.49
N TYR A 184 7.77 9.32 20.57
CA TYR A 184 8.20 10.72 20.50
C TYR A 184 9.44 10.89 19.62
N GLN A 185 10.42 10.00 19.74
CA GLN A 185 11.62 9.99 18.88
C GLN A 185 11.28 9.77 17.40
N SER A 186 10.30 8.92 17.11
CA SER A 186 9.85 8.64 15.74
C SER A 186 9.37 9.90 14.99
N LEU A 187 8.87 10.90 15.73
CA LEU A 187 8.39 12.17 15.18
C LEU A 187 9.51 12.98 14.49
N SER A 188 10.78 12.70 14.81
CA SER A 188 11.93 13.32 14.14
C SER A 188 12.14 12.81 12.71
N ILE A 189 11.67 11.59 12.41
CA ILE A 189 11.69 11.02 11.05
C ILE A 189 10.51 11.58 10.27
N ALA A 190 9.29 11.29 10.72
CA ALA A 190 8.08 11.94 10.21
C ALA A 190 6.95 11.88 11.25
N ALA A 191 6.10 12.90 11.25
CA ALA A 191 4.96 12.99 12.12
C ALA A 191 3.67 12.71 11.32
N TYR A 192 2.82 11.84 11.85
CA TYR A 192 1.50 11.52 11.29
C TYR A 192 0.55 11.16 12.44
N PRO A 193 -0.78 11.03 12.20
CA PRO A 193 -1.74 10.95 13.30
C PRO A 193 -1.45 9.85 14.34
N PHE A 194 -1.01 8.66 13.92
CA PHE A 194 -0.75 7.54 14.83
C PHE A 194 0.36 7.83 15.85
N ASN A 195 1.58 8.16 15.38
CA ASN A 195 2.71 8.33 16.30
C ASN A 195 2.58 9.61 17.13
N ILE A 196 1.90 10.65 16.63
CA ILE A 196 1.53 11.82 17.43
C ILE A 196 0.57 11.44 18.55
N TYR A 197 -0.48 10.66 18.26
CA TYR A 197 -1.45 10.23 19.25
C TYR A 197 -0.79 9.48 20.39
N TYR A 198 0.00 8.45 20.07
CA TYR A 198 0.69 7.68 21.10
C TYR A 198 1.75 8.50 21.85
N SER A 199 2.43 9.45 21.20
CA SER A 199 3.31 10.39 21.90
C SER A 199 2.55 11.25 22.92
N LYS A 200 1.33 11.68 22.59
CA LYS A 200 0.49 12.56 23.43
C LYS A 200 -0.05 11.84 24.67
N LEU A 201 -0.12 10.50 24.67
CA LEU A 201 -0.57 9.72 25.82
C LEU A 201 0.41 9.78 27.00
N ASN A 202 1.65 10.26 26.80
CA ASN A 202 2.59 10.48 27.90
C ASN A 202 2.18 11.69 28.76
N LEU A 203 1.49 11.42 29.86
CA LEU A 203 1.01 12.43 30.82
C LEU A 203 2.15 13.17 31.55
N ASN A 204 3.34 12.57 31.63
CA ASN A 204 4.51 13.12 32.32
C ASN A 204 5.47 13.86 31.37
N MET A 205 5.03 14.16 30.14
CA MET A 205 5.86 14.84 29.16
C MET A 205 6.23 16.26 29.60
N GLU A 206 7.52 16.57 29.52
CA GLU A 206 8.05 17.92 29.80
C GLU A 206 7.37 19.00 28.94
N LYS A 207 7.18 20.20 29.53
CA LYS A 207 6.50 21.33 28.88
C LYS A 207 7.08 21.69 27.50
N GLN A 208 8.41 21.64 27.35
CA GLN A 208 9.06 21.95 26.08
C GLN A 208 8.76 20.90 25.00
N ARG A 209 8.74 19.62 25.37
CA ARG A 209 8.39 18.51 24.47
C ARG A 209 6.93 18.58 24.05
N LYS A 210 6.03 18.92 25.00
CA LYS A 210 4.61 19.14 24.71
C LYS A 210 4.41 20.26 23.69
N LYS A 211 5.12 21.39 23.84
CA LYS A 211 5.08 22.49 22.84
C LYS A 211 5.52 22.01 21.45
N LYS A 212 6.64 21.28 21.35
CA LYS A 212 7.11 20.71 20.07
C LYS A 212 6.09 19.75 19.43
N LEU A 213 5.37 18.99 20.26
CA LEU A 213 4.31 18.10 19.80
C LEU A 213 3.10 18.88 19.28
N ASP A 214 2.69 19.93 19.99
CA ASP A 214 1.60 20.83 19.55
C ASP A 214 1.97 21.55 18.24
N ASP A 215 3.22 21.99 18.07
CA ASP A 215 3.73 22.56 16.82
C ASP A 215 3.64 21.53 15.67
N LYS A 216 3.94 20.25 15.92
CA LYS A 216 3.78 19.18 14.92
C LYS A 216 2.32 18.97 14.56
N ILE A 217 1.42 18.94 15.55
CA ILE A 217 -0.04 18.81 15.35
C ILE A 217 -0.56 19.94 14.46
N ALA A 218 -0.14 21.19 14.73
CA ALA A 218 -0.58 22.36 13.97
C ALA A 218 -0.13 22.34 12.50
N ASN A 219 0.97 21.66 12.19
CA ASN A 219 1.56 21.59 10.86
C ASN A 219 1.31 20.25 10.13
N LEU A 220 0.44 19.39 10.67
CA LEU A 220 0.10 18.13 10.01
C LEU A 220 -0.66 18.37 8.70
N ASN A 221 -0.16 17.78 7.61
CA ASN A 221 -0.89 17.70 6.35
C ASN A 221 -1.82 16.47 6.39
N ILE A 222 -3.11 16.69 6.61
CA ILE A 222 -4.13 15.62 6.70
C ILE A 222 -4.81 15.45 5.34
N THR A 223 -4.63 14.28 4.72
CA THR A 223 -5.31 13.93 3.46
C THR A 223 -6.72 13.38 3.72
N SER A 224 -7.55 13.28 2.68
CA SER A 224 -8.86 12.60 2.79
C SER A 224 -8.75 11.13 3.19
N SER A 225 -7.68 10.46 2.78
CA SER A 225 -7.38 9.08 3.22
C SER A 225 -7.07 9.04 4.71
N ASP A 226 -6.28 10.02 5.20
CA ASP A 226 -5.98 10.14 6.62
C ASP A 226 -7.26 10.43 7.44
N GLN A 227 -8.15 11.29 6.95
CA GLN A 227 -9.44 11.53 7.60
C GLN A 227 -10.25 10.24 7.75
N PHE A 228 -10.24 9.37 6.73
CA PHE A 228 -10.95 8.10 6.77
C PHE A 228 -10.31 7.09 7.73
N ILE A 229 -8.99 6.94 7.69
CA ILE A 229 -8.25 5.91 8.45
C ILE A 229 -8.10 6.30 9.94
N TYR A 230 -7.96 7.59 10.24
CA TYR A 230 -7.61 8.09 11.58
C TYR A 230 -8.75 8.84 12.29
N GLN A 231 -10.02 8.60 11.94
CA GLN A 231 -11.18 9.35 12.44
C GLN A 231 -11.14 9.61 13.97
N GLU A 232 -11.05 8.55 14.77
CA GLU A 232 -11.01 8.64 16.24
C GLU A 232 -9.73 9.30 16.76
N ILE A 233 -8.59 9.04 16.11
CA ILE A 233 -7.31 9.64 16.49
C ILE A 233 -7.34 11.16 16.25
N LEU A 234 -7.81 11.62 15.09
CA LEU A 234 -7.90 13.04 14.75
C LEU A 234 -8.83 13.77 15.71
N LYS A 235 -9.97 13.15 16.04
CA LYS A 235 -10.91 13.64 17.06
C LYS A 235 -10.23 13.79 18.43
N ASN A 236 -9.52 12.77 18.90
CA ASN A 236 -8.81 12.80 20.18
C ASN A 236 -7.66 13.83 20.20
N LEU A 237 -7.06 14.12 19.06
CA LEU A 237 -6.03 15.14 18.93
C LEU A 237 -6.58 16.57 18.89
N ASN A 238 -7.91 16.75 18.88
CA ASN A 238 -8.57 18.03 18.61
C ASN A 238 -8.12 18.65 17.27
N ILE A 239 -7.66 17.82 16.35
CA ILE A 239 -7.47 18.24 14.97
C ILE A 239 -8.88 18.31 14.42
N LYS A 240 -9.43 19.53 14.38
CA LYS A 240 -10.71 19.78 13.72
C LYS A 240 -10.63 19.08 12.38
N ASN A 241 -11.71 18.40 11.99
CA ASN A 241 -11.96 18.13 10.59
C ASN A 241 -11.55 19.41 9.89
N VAL A 242 -10.42 19.40 9.16
CA VAL A 242 -10.27 20.36 8.07
C VAL A 242 -11.51 20.02 7.31
N GLY A 243 -12.51 20.90 7.48
CA GLY A 243 -13.85 20.57 7.09
C GLY A 243 -13.76 20.11 5.65
N ARG A 244 -14.85 19.55 5.17
CA ARG A 244 -15.21 20.07 3.87
C ARG A 244 -15.14 21.61 3.97
N LYS A 245 -14.02 22.21 3.54
CA LYS A 245 -14.13 23.00 2.34
C LYS A 245 -14.80 22.01 1.42
N GLN A 246 -16.12 22.12 1.36
CA GLN A 246 -16.79 21.80 0.14
C GLN A 246 -16.21 22.86 -0.77
N LEU A 247 -14.98 22.59 -1.22
CA LEU A 247 -14.65 22.96 -2.55
C LEU A 247 -15.81 22.33 -3.30
N GLU A 248 -16.51 23.16 -4.04
CA GLU A 248 -16.92 22.72 -5.34
C GLU A 248 -15.65 22.25 -6.07
N ILE A 249 -15.13 21.08 -5.69
CA ILE A 249 -14.21 20.32 -6.51
C ILE A 249 -15.16 19.46 -7.34
N ASN A 250 -15.46 20.03 -8.50
CA ASN A 250 -15.84 19.29 -9.68
C ASN A 250 -14.62 18.45 -10.13
N GLU A 251 -14.19 17.49 -9.31
CA GLU A 251 -13.29 16.43 -9.77
C GLU A 251 -13.99 15.10 -9.52
N GLU A 252 -14.78 14.72 -10.51
CA GLU A 252 -15.36 13.39 -10.64
C GLU A 252 -14.29 12.29 -10.84
N LEU A 253 -13.03 12.71 -11.03
CA LEU A 253 -11.87 11.88 -11.29
C LEU A 253 -10.68 12.22 -10.39
N ALA A 254 -10.01 11.20 -9.88
CA ALA A 254 -8.61 11.31 -9.49
C ALA A 254 -7.74 10.68 -10.58
N ILE A 255 -6.85 11.46 -11.19
CA ILE A 255 -5.94 10.98 -12.23
C ILE A 255 -4.50 10.96 -11.68
N THR A 256 -3.70 9.99 -12.11
CA THR A 256 -2.25 9.99 -11.83
C THR A 256 -1.64 11.33 -12.23
N PRO A 257 -0.69 11.88 -11.44
CA PRO A 257 -0.08 13.15 -11.79
C PRO A 257 0.58 13.13 -13.17
N ASN A 258 0.74 14.34 -13.73
CA ASN A 258 1.44 14.55 -14.98
C ASN A 258 2.90 14.09 -14.89
N PHE A 259 3.43 13.59 -16.01
CA PHE A 259 4.85 13.25 -16.09
C PHE A 259 5.66 14.51 -16.33
N GLU A 260 6.68 14.76 -15.53
CA GLU A 260 7.56 15.92 -15.66
C GLU A 260 9.03 15.50 -15.70
N LYS A 261 9.87 16.33 -16.33
CA LYS A 261 11.33 16.17 -16.41
C LYS A 261 11.77 14.80 -16.96
N VAL A 262 10.97 14.22 -17.87
CA VAL A 262 11.31 12.94 -18.51
C VAL A 262 12.45 13.15 -19.52
N LYS A 263 13.39 12.22 -19.60
CA LYS A 263 14.42 12.19 -20.65
C LYS A 263 14.15 11.05 -21.62
N ILE A 264 14.11 11.35 -22.92
CA ILE A 264 13.77 10.40 -23.97
C ILE A 264 14.80 10.53 -25.08
N ASN A 265 15.32 9.42 -25.61
CA ASN A 265 16.26 9.50 -26.72
C ASN A 265 15.54 9.92 -28.02
N LEU A 266 16.20 10.66 -28.90
CA LEU A 266 15.67 10.96 -30.24
C LEU A 266 15.32 9.66 -31.00
N ASN A 267 14.22 9.71 -31.76
CA ASN A 267 13.67 8.61 -32.55
C ASN A 267 13.28 7.37 -31.72
N SER A 268 12.87 7.56 -30.47
CA SER A 268 12.43 6.48 -29.59
C SER A 268 10.94 6.59 -29.24
N ARG A 269 10.38 5.50 -28.71
CA ARG A 269 8.98 5.43 -28.27
C ARG A 269 8.94 5.12 -26.79
N GLU A 270 8.34 6.01 -26.02
CA GLU A 270 8.18 5.85 -24.57
C GLU A 270 6.70 5.77 -24.22
N THR A 271 6.33 4.84 -23.33
CA THR A 271 4.92 4.61 -22.95
C THR A 271 4.65 5.03 -21.52
N PHE A 272 3.84 6.05 -21.36
CA PHE A 272 3.33 6.56 -20.10
C PHE A 272 1.99 5.92 -19.77
N THR A 273 1.78 5.59 -18.50
CA THR A 273 0.50 5.04 -18.04
C THR A 273 -0.13 5.98 -17.04
N PHE A 274 -1.30 6.51 -17.37
CA PHE A 274 -2.16 7.25 -16.46
C PHE A 274 -3.27 6.34 -15.94
N TYR A 275 -3.55 6.41 -14.64
CA TYR A 275 -4.68 5.76 -14.00
C TYR A 275 -5.74 6.79 -13.69
N VAL A 276 -6.99 6.46 -14.03
CA VAL A 276 -8.15 7.33 -13.86
C VAL A 276 -9.09 6.67 -12.86
N LYS A 277 -9.29 7.25 -11.68
CA LYS A 277 -10.22 6.73 -10.67
C LYS A 277 -11.55 7.45 -10.77
N ASN A 278 -12.63 6.71 -10.94
CA ASN A 278 -13.98 7.26 -10.86
C ASN A 278 -14.34 7.52 -9.38
N LEU A 279 -14.50 8.79 -9.00
CA LEU A 279 -14.88 9.19 -7.65
C LEU A 279 -16.40 9.42 -7.49
N THR A 280 -17.16 9.28 -8.57
CA THR A 280 -18.61 9.45 -8.57
C THR A 280 -19.34 8.18 -8.13
N SER A 281 -20.64 8.32 -7.87
CA SER A 281 -21.55 7.21 -7.59
C SER A 281 -22.07 6.51 -8.84
N ASN A 282 -21.80 7.03 -10.05
CA ASN A 282 -22.28 6.49 -11.32
C ASN A 282 -21.12 5.90 -12.14
N PRO A 283 -21.34 4.95 -13.05
CA PRO A 283 -20.32 4.53 -14.00
C PRO A 283 -19.85 5.71 -14.86
N LEU A 284 -18.55 5.79 -15.14
CA LEU A 284 -17.95 6.84 -15.94
C LEU A 284 -17.18 6.23 -17.11
N ALA A 285 -17.46 6.63 -18.34
CA ALA A 285 -16.70 6.18 -19.50
C ALA A 285 -15.77 7.27 -20.02
N ILE A 286 -14.61 6.86 -20.54
CA ILE A 286 -13.76 7.71 -21.39
C ILE A 286 -14.32 7.58 -22.81
N GLU A 287 -14.91 8.66 -23.30
CA GLU A 287 -15.58 8.70 -24.61
C GLU A 287 -14.55 8.73 -25.73
N HIS A 288 -13.61 9.66 -25.65
CA HIS A 288 -12.51 9.81 -26.60
C HIS A 288 -11.32 10.54 -25.96
N ILE A 289 -10.19 10.51 -26.66
CA ILE A 289 -8.95 11.17 -26.25
C ILE A 289 -8.41 11.95 -27.44
N ASP A 290 -8.24 13.25 -27.26
CA ASP A 290 -7.64 14.16 -28.23
C ASP A 290 -6.20 14.52 -27.83
N GLN A 291 -5.44 15.00 -28.82
CA GLN A 291 -4.02 15.31 -28.67
C GLN A 291 -3.63 16.55 -29.45
N ASP A 292 -2.63 17.26 -28.93
CA ASP A 292 -2.03 18.42 -29.60
C ASP A 292 -1.07 18.04 -30.76
N CYS A 293 -0.58 16.80 -30.78
CA CYS A 293 0.44 16.33 -31.71
C CYS A 293 0.19 14.88 -32.15
N THR A 294 0.43 14.58 -33.43
CA THR A 294 0.36 13.22 -34.01
C THR A 294 1.48 12.28 -33.53
N CYS A 295 2.46 12.82 -32.81
CA CYS A 295 3.54 12.09 -32.15
C CYS A 295 3.08 11.26 -30.94
N LEU A 296 1.81 11.38 -30.55
CA LEU A 296 1.19 10.61 -29.48
C LEU A 296 0.28 9.51 -30.04
N SER A 297 0.18 8.40 -29.30
CA SER A 297 -0.80 7.34 -29.56
C SER A 297 -1.34 6.75 -28.28
N PHE A 298 -2.60 6.29 -28.30
CA PHE A 298 -3.35 5.97 -27.09
C PHE A 298 -3.89 4.55 -27.07
N LYS A 299 -3.96 3.98 -25.86
CA LYS A 299 -4.70 2.76 -25.59
C LYS A 299 -5.38 2.83 -24.22
N TRP A 300 -6.70 2.72 -24.21
CA TRP A 300 -7.50 2.67 -22.98
C TRP A 300 -8.59 1.61 -23.08
N ASN A 301 -9.22 1.31 -21.95
CA ASN A 301 -10.39 0.43 -21.91
C ASN A 301 -11.66 1.24 -22.20
N LYS A 302 -12.41 0.85 -23.23
CA LYS A 302 -13.68 1.50 -23.61
C LYS A 302 -14.85 1.14 -22.67
N LYS A 303 -14.66 0.17 -21.77
CA LYS A 303 -15.68 -0.15 -20.76
C LYS A 303 -15.79 0.97 -19.73
N PRO A 304 -17.00 1.29 -19.25
CA PRO A 304 -17.17 2.22 -18.14
C PRO A 304 -16.37 1.83 -16.90
N ILE A 305 -15.73 2.82 -16.30
CA ILE A 305 -15.07 2.74 -15.01
C ILE A 305 -16.16 2.82 -13.94
N MET A 306 -16.42 1.72 -13.25
CA MET A 306 -17.41 1.67 -12.17
C MET A 306 -17.03 2.59 -11.00
N PRO A 307 -18.00 3.00 -10.16
CA PRO A 307 -17.74 3.80 -8.97
C PRO A 307 -16.58 3.27 -8.13
N ASN A 308 -15.66 4.15 -7.75
CA ASN A 308 -14.43 3.85 -7.00
C ASN A 308 -13.45 2.88 -7.67
N LYS A 309 -13.63 2.53 -8.94
CA LYS A 309 -12.68 1.72 -9.72
C LYS A 309 -11.76 2.60 -10.56
N TYR A 310 -10.75 1.96 -11.13
CA TYR A 310 -9.73 2.62 -11.96
C TYR A 310 -9.85 2.17 -13.41
N GLY A 311 -9.80 3.13 -14.32
CA GLY A 311 -9.41 2.94 -15.73
C GLY A 311 -7.92 3.20 -15.93
N GLN A 312 -7.43 2.81 -17.09
CA GLN A 312 -6.04 3.00 -17.50
C GLN A 312 -5.99 3.62 -18.89
N ILE A 313 -5.18 4.66 -19.05
CA ILE A 313 -4.84 5.29 -20.32
C ILE A 313 -3.34 5.11 -20.53
N LYS A 314 -2.96 4.35 -21.54
CA LYS A 314 -1.58 4.25 -22.00
C LYS A 314 -1.36 5.26 -23.12
N VAL A 315 -0.36 6.10 -22.96
CA VAL A 315 0.05 7.14 -23.91
C VAL A 315 1.46 6.80 -24.39
N THR A 316 1.63 6.53 -25.67
CA THR A 316 2.96 6.31 -26.27
C THR A 316 3.37 7.56 -27.00
N TYR A 317 4.47 8.17 -26.59
CA TYR A 317 5.09 9.32 -27.25
C TYR A 317 6.24 8.87 -28.14
N HIS A 318 6.25 9.34 -29.38
CA HIS A 318 7.32 9.16 -30.35
C HIS A 318 8.14 10.45 -30.45
N SER A 319 9.37 10.41 -29.94
CA SER A 319 10.27 11.56 -29.91
C SER A 319 10.94 11.77 -31.27
N ASN A 320 10.43 12.68 -32.09
CA ASN A 320 10.95 13.01 -33.42
C ASN A 320 11.76 14.31 -33.47
N GLU A 321 11.81 15.06 -32.36
CA GLU A 321 12.44 16.38 -32.26
C GLU A 321 13.31 16.44 -30.99
N LEU A 322 14.48 17.07 -31.09
CA LEU A 322 15.40 17.31 -29.97
C LEU A 322 14.95 18.50 -29.11
N GLY A 323 15.31 18.49 -27.83
CA GLY A 323 15.08 19.59 -26.90
C GLY A 323 13.83 19.40 -26.02
N GLN A 324 13.41 20.48 -25.36
CA GLN A 324 12.29 20.43 -24.42
C GLN A 324 10.96 20.19 -25.11
N PHE A 325 10.11 19.37 -24.52
CA PHE A 325 8.76 19.13 -24.99
C PHE A 325 7.73 19.21 -23.86
N GLU A 326 6.53 19.65 -24.21
CA GLU A 326 5.31 19.54 -23.41
C GLU A 326 4.22 19.00 -24.33
N LYS A 327 3.55 17.93 -23.90
CA LYS A 327 2.49 17.27 -24.65
C LYS A 327 1.22 17.23 -23.82
N ASN A 328 0.14 17.76 -24.37
CA ASN A 328 -1.18 17.81 -23.74
C ASN A 328 -2.08 16.74 -24.36
N ILE A 329 -2.78 16.03 -23.49
CA ILE A 329 -3.71 14.95 -23.85
C ILE A 329 -5.05 15.30 -23.25
N PHE A 330 -6.08 15.46 -24.07
CA PHE A 330 -7.42 15.85 -23.64
C PHE A 330 -8.30 14.61 -23.56
N VAL A 331 -8.72 14.23 -22.35
CA VAL A 331 -9.51 13.04 -22.08
C VAL A 331 -10.95 13.45 -21.87
N HIS A 332 -11.81 13.05 -22.80
CA HIS A 332 -13.24 13.34 -22.73
C HIS A 332 -14.00 12.22 -22.03
N THR A 333 -14.92 12.58 -21.15
CA THR A 333 -15.65 11.61 -20.34
C THR A 333 -17.14 11.89 -20.30
N THR A 334 -17.93 10.86 -19.94
CA THR A 334 -19.39 10.97 -19.77
C THR A 334 -19.80 11.80 -18.54
N SER A 335 -18.86 12.46 -17.87
CA SER A 335 -19.11 13.32 -16.74
C SER A 335 -19.77 14.62 -17.19
N ALA A 336 -20.94 14.95 -16.64
CA ALA A 336 -21.59 16.23 -16.94
C ALA A 336 -20.88 17.42 -16.28
N LYS A 337 -20.14 17.19 -15.18
CA LYS A 337 -19.45 18.26 -14.44
C LYS A 337 -18.00 18.47 -14.88
N SER A 338 -17.39 17.44 -15.45
CA SER A 338 -16.01 17.43 -15.89
C SER A 338 -15.90 16.69 -17.23
N PRO A 339 -16.48 17.25 -18.31
CA PRO A 339 -16.58 16.57 -19.60
C PRO A 339 -15.21 16.36 -20.26
N MET A 340 -14.18 17.09 -19.83
CA MET A 340 -12.82 17.01 -20.38
C MET A 340 -11.76 17.22 -19.29
N TYR A 341 -10.69 16.43 -19.33
CA TYR A 341 -9.51 16.52 -18.46
C TYR A 341 -8.23 16.64 -19.29
N THR A 342 -7.25 17.39 -18.82
CA THR A 342 -5.95 17.52 -19.52
C THR A 342 -4.85 16.79 -18.76
N LEU A 343 -4.22 15.81 -19.42
CA LEU A 343 -3.00 15.16 -18.96
C LEU A 343 -1.79 15.81 -19.65
N LYS A 344 -0.66 15.84 -18.96
CA LYS A 344 0.57 16.42 -19.46
C LYS A 344 1.76 15.47 -19.34
N ILE A 345 2.61 15.50 -20.35
CA ILE A 345 3.93 14.89 -20.35
C ILE A 345 4.92 16.01 -20.70
N LYS A 346 5.84 16.32 -19.79
CA LYS A 346 6.91 17.29 -19.98
C LYS A 346 8.27 16.64 -19.85
N GLY A 347 9.20 17.01 -20.71
CA GLY A 347 10.52 16.41 -20.70
C GLY A 347 11.48 17.07 -21.68
N GLU A 348 12.57 16.37 -21.91
CA GLU A 348 13.64 16.72 -22.84
C GLU A 348 13.95 15.50 -23.70
N THR A 349 13.93 15.68 -25.02
CA THR A 349 14.47 14.71 -25.96
C THR A 349 15.96 14.96 -26.12
N ILE A 350 16.77 13.92 -25.86
CA ILE A 350 18.24 13.95 -25.91
C ILE A 350 18.82 13.10 -27.02
#